data_AF-A0A7K2NVQ0-F1
#
_entry.id   AF-A0A7K2NVQ0-F1
#
_cell.length_a   1.000
_cell.length_b   1.000
_cell.length_c   1.000
_cell.angle_alpha   90.00
_cell.angle_beta   90.00
_cell.angle_gamma   90.00
#
_symmetry.space_group_name_H-M   'P 1'
#
loop_
_entity.id
_entity.type
_entity.pdbx_description
1 polymer ?
#
loop_
_entity_poly.entity_id
_entity_poly.type
_entity_poly.pdbx_seq_one_letter_code
_entity_poly.pdbx_strand_id
1 'polypeptide(L)'
;ATSKTFRQLARITGAARSAEGLYVQRELKRASLEAWVPRLAAMTSTERAELPGVSEGRAHQLLAGALVAEAAMDLFRVESLEICPWALREGVILRRLDHMGQ
;
A
#
# COMPACT_ATOMS: atom_id res chain seq x y z
N ALA A 1 4.13 1.25 -7.00
CA ALA A 1 4.50 0.68 -5.67
C ALA A 1 3.77 -0.63 -5.40
N THR A 2 4.38 -1.54 -4.63
CA THR A 2 3.81 -2.86 -4.28
C THR A 2 3.92 -3.15 -2.78
N SER A 3 3.43 -4.32 -2.34
CA SER A 3 3.27 -4.80 -0.95
C SER A 3 1.90 -4.54 -0.32
N LYS A 4 1.63 -5.26 0.78
CA LYS A 4 0.36 -5.16 1.51
C LYS A 4 0.20 -3.80 2.20
N THR A 5 1.28 -3.19 2.69
CA THR A 5 1.24 -1.87 3.34
C THR A 5 0.81 -0.78 2.35
N PHE A 6 1.45 -0.68 1.17
CA PHE A 6 1.03 0.29 0.14
C PHE A 6 -0.42 0.07 -0.31
N ARG A 7 -0.87 -1.20 -0.44
CA ARG A 7 -2.28 -1.51 -0.71
C ARG A 7 -3.22 -1.04 0.40
N GLN A 8 -2.83 -1.18 1.66
CA GLN A 8 -3.61 -0.72 2.81
C GLN A 8 -3.70 0.80 2.86
N LEU A 9 -2.57 1.49 2.69
CA LEU A 9 -2.52 2.95 2.63
C LEU A 9 -3.40 3.49 1.50
N ALA A 10 -3.24 2.97 0.28
CA ALA A 10 -4.11 3.35 -0.84
C ALA A 10 -5.59 3.14 -0.52
N ARG A 11 -5.94 2.00 0.12
CA ARG A 11 -7.32 1.69 0.45
C ARG A 11 -7.93 2.66 1.46
N ILE A 12 -7.21 3.00 2.54
CA ILE A 12 -7.72 3.95 3.55
C ILE A 12 -7.73 5.38 3.02
N THR A 13 -6.87 5.72 2.06
CA THR A 13 -6.86 7.03 1.39
C THR A 13 -7.85 7.14 0.22
N GLY A 14 -8.72 6.14 0.00
CA GLY A 14 -9.84 6.22 -0.93
C GLY A 14 -9.73 5.40 -2.23
N ALA A 15 -8.67 4.60 -2.41
CA ALA A 15 -8.57 3.73 -3.58
C ALA A 15 -9.65 2.63 -3.59
N ALA A 16 -10.04 2.22 -4.80
CA ALA A 16 -11.03 1.18 -5.06
C ALA A 16 -10.70 -0.15 -4.35
N ARG A 17 -11.73 -0.86 -3.91
CA ARG A 17 -11.61 -2.19 -3.28
C ARG A 17 -11.09 -3.20 -4.28
N SER A 18 -10.40 -4.24 -3.80
CA SER A 18 -9.93 -5.34 -4.67
C SER A 18 -11.07 -6.05 -5.41
N ALA A 19 -12.27 -6.10 -4.80
CA ALA A 19 -13.47 -6.71 -5.40
C ALA A 19 -14.00 -5.96 -6.63
N GLU A 20 -13.61 -4.70 -6.85
CA GLU A 20 -14.04 -3.92 -8.02
C GLU A 20 -13.34 -4.35 -9.32
N GLY A 21 -12.38 -5.29 -9.23
CA GLY A 21 -11.76 -5.92 -10.38
C GLY A 21 -10.24 -5.80 -10.39
N LEU A 22 -9.60 -6.72 -11.13
CA LEU A 22 -8.15 -6.82 -11.23
C LEU A 22 -7.54 -5.63 -11.97
N TYR A 23 -8.20 -5.16 -13.03
CA TYR A 23 -7.72 -4.10 -13.92
C TYR A 23 -8.07 -2.69 -13.44
N VAL A 24 -8.73 -2.55 -12.28
CA VAL A 24 -9.02 -1.24 -11.71
C VAL A 24 -7.72 -0.60 -11.22
N GLN A 25 -7.40 0.53 -11.83
CA GLN A 25 -6.29 1.41 -11.42
C GLN A 25 -6.48 1.85 -9.97
N ARG A 26 -5.44 1.72 -9.17
CA ARG A 26 -5.42 2.11 -7.75
C ARG A 26 -4.22 2.99 -7.52
N GLU A 27 -4.46 4.14 -6.91
CA GLU A 27 -3.45 5.16 -6.72
C GLU A 27 -3.35 5.52 -5.24
N LEU A 28 -2.14 5.80 -4.78
CA LEU A 28 -1.85 6.46 -3.51
C LEU A 28 -1.30 7.86 -3.82
N LYS A 29 -2.07 8.89 -3.44
CA LYS A 29 -1.65 10.30 -3.60
C LYS A 29 -0.94 10.78 -2.34
N ARG A 30 0.14 11.53 -2.53
CA ARG A 30 0.96 12.08 -1.43
C ARG A 30 0.12 12.93 -0.49
N ALA A 31 -0.61 13.90 -1.03
CA ALA A 31 -1.48 14.80 -0.26
C ALA A 31 -2.53 14.04 0.58
N SER A 32 -3.09 12.95 0.03
CA SER A 32 -4.02 12.10 0.80
C SER A 32 -3.30 11.37 1.93
N LEU A 33 -2.08 10.88 1.70
CA LEU A 33 -1.29 10.22 2.73
C LEU A 33 -0.89 11.19 3.84
N GLU A 34 -0.43 12.39 3.51
CA GLU A 34 -0.08 13.47 4.45
C GLU A 34 -1.25 13.82 5.37
N ALA A 35 -2.47 13.93 4.82
CA ALA A 35 -3.67 14.18 5.62
C ALA A 35 -4.02 13.01 6.56
N TRP A 36 -3.62 11.78 6.21
CA TRP A 36 -3.89 10.59 7.00
C TRP A 36 -2.83 10.31 8.07
N VAL A 37 -1.57 10.70 7.88
CA VAL A 37 -0.47 10.44 8.82
C VAL A 37 -0.80 10.93 10.25
N PRO A 38 -1.24 12.18 10.49
CA PRO A 38 -1.62 12.64 11.83
C PRO A 38 -2.78 11.83 12.44
N ARG A 39 -3.75 11.42 11.61
CA ARG A 39 -4.89 10.62 12.05
C ARG A 39 -4.44 9.23 12.50
N LEU A 40 -3.57 8.60 11.72
CA LEU A 40 -2.97 7.31 12.09
C LEU A 40 -2.14 7.42 13.35
N ALA A 41 -1.40 8.52 13.53
CA ALA A 41 -0.60 8.78 14.72
C ALA A 41 -1.44 8.89 16.00
N ALA A 42 -2.64 9.47 15.91
CA ALA A 42 -3.58 9.56 17.03
C ALA A 42 -4.30 8.23 17.34
N MET A 43 -4.34 7.27 16.42
CA MET A 43 -4.99 5.98 16.62
C MET A 43 -4.08 4.96 17.30
N THR A 44 -4.65 4.20 18.23
CA THR A 44 -4.09 2.95 18.75
C THR A 44 -4.00 1.88 17.66
N SER A 45 -3.22 0.83 17.91
CA SER A 45 -3.16 -0.32 16.99
C SER A 45 -4.54 -0.96 16.78
N THR A 46 -5.37 -1.04 17.81
CA THR A 46 -6.71 -1.63 17.73
C THR A 46 -7.62 -0.77 16.84
N GLU A 47 -7.64 0.55 17.02
CA GLU A 47 -8.42 1.45 16.16
C GLU A 47 -7.97 1.39 14.70
N ARG A 48 -6.66 1.25 14.45
CA ARG A 48 -6.13 1.05 13.09
C ARG A 48 -6.58 -0.27 12.48
N ALA A 49 -6.80 -1.31 13.28
CA ALA A 49 -7.26 -2.61 12.78
C ALA A 49 -8.69 -2.54 12.22
N GLU A 50 -9.51 -1.61 12.72
CA GLU A 50 -10.87 -1.36 12.23
C GLU A 50 -10.90 -0.63 10.87
N LEU A 51 -9.77 -0.11 10.41
CA LEU A 51 -9.72 0.62 9.14
C LEU A 51 -9.91 -0.34 7.94
N PRO A 52 -10.60 0.10 6.87
CA PRO A 52 -10.87 -0.75 5.72
C PRO A 52 -9.61 -1.37 5.09
N GLY A 53 -9.55 -2.70 5.07
CA GLY A 53 -8.46 -3.45 4.45
C GLY A 53 -7.20 -3.59 5.30
N VAL A 54 -7.19 -3.03 6.51
CA VAL A 54 -6.15 -3.24 7.52
C VAL A 54 -6.41 -4.56 8.25
N SER A 55 -5.37 -5.38 8.38
CA SER A 55 -5.45 -6.64 9.12
C SER A 55 -4.89 -6.41 10.51
N GLU A 56 -5.48 -7.01 11.54
CA GLU A 56 -5.07 -6.90 12.94
C GLU A 56 -3.55 -7.08 13.12
N GLY A 57 -2.97 -8.16 12.59
CA GLY A 57 -1.53 -8.45 12.70
C GLY A 57 -0.60 -7.41 12.04
N ARG A 58 -1.13 -6.45 11.28
CA ARG A 58 -0.36 -5.36 10.64
C ARG A 58 -0.74 -3.97 11.13
N ALA A 59 -1.79 -3.83 11.93
CA ALA A 59 -2.31 -2.53 12.33
C ALA A 59 -1.26 -1.69 13.08
N HIS A 60 -0.43 -2.32 13.91
CA HIS A 60 0.67 -1.67 14.62
C HIS A 60 1.73 -1.05 13.67
N GLN A 61 1.97 -1.68 12.51
CA GLN A 61 2.99 -1.25 11.54
C GLN A 61 2.48 -0.17 10.58
N LEU A 62 1.16 0.05 10.51
CA LEU A 62 0.56 0.88 9.48
C LEU A 62 1.09 2.32 9.48
N LEU A 63 1.23 2.94 10.67
CA LEU A 63 1.79 4.28 10.80
C LEU A 63 3.24 4.34 10.33
N ALA A 64 4.08 3.40 10.76
CA ALA A 64 5.47 3.34 10.30
C ALA A 64 5.54 3.21 8.77
N GLY A 65 4.67 2.38 8.19
CA GLY A 65 4.53 2.25 6.75
C GLY A 65 4.11 3.56 6.06
N ALA A 66 3.19 4.31 6.67
CA ALA A 66 2.74 5.60 6.16
C ALA A 66 3.89 6.62 6.12
N LEU A 67 4.65 6.74 7.22
CA LEU A 67 5.79 7.65 7.31
C LEU A 67 6.88 7.31 6.29
N VAL A 68 7.21 6.03 6.12
CA VAL A 68 8.20 5.59 5.12
C VAL A 68 7.70 5.85 3.70
N ALA A 69 6.42 5.60 3.42
CA ALA A 69 5.84 5.86 2.11
C ALA A 69 5.82 7.36 1.79
N GLU A 70 5.42 8.21 2.73
CA GLU A 70 5.43 9.67 2.60
C GLU A 70 6.85 10.18 2.35
N ALA A 71 7.81 9.79 3.19
CA ALA A 71 9.21 10.19 3.05
C ALA A 71 9.82 9.73 1.73
N ALA A 72 9.48 8.52 1.26
CA ALA A 72 9.91 8.06 -0.05
C ALA A 72 9.30 8.91 -1.17
N MET A 73 8.00 9.21 -1.11
CA MET A 73 7.33 10.06 -2.10
C MET A 73 7.92 11.47 -2.15
N ASP A 74 8.23 12.05 -0.99
CA ASP A 74 8.89 13.35 -0.87
C ASP A 74 10.32 13.32 -1.45
N LEU A 75 11.13 12.34 -1.05
CA LEU A 75 12.53 12.21 -1.50
C LEU A 75 12.62 12.04 -3.02
N PHE A 76 11.73 11.23 -3.61
CA PHE A 76 11.69 11.00 -5.05
C PHE A 76 10.87 12.06 -5.81
N ARG A 77 10.27 13.03 -5.11
CA ARG A 77 9.42 14.09 -5.68
C ARG A 77 8.29 13.54 -6.55
N VAL A 78 7.61 12.51 -6.06
CA VAL A 78 6.46 11.89 -6.73
C VAL A 78 5.17 12.21 -5.99
N GLU A 79 4.21 12.78 -6.71
CA GLU A 79 2.90 13.15 -6.14
C GLU A 79 1.96 11.96 -6.00
N SER A 80 2.19 10.90 -6.77
CA SER A 80 1.39 9.69 -6.70
C SER A 80 2.14 8.42 -7.04
N LEU A 81 1.62 7.32 -6.51
CA LEU A 81 2.09 5.97 -6.76
C LEU A 81 0.94 5.11 -7.26
N GLU A 82 1.10 4.51 -8.44
CA GLU A 82 0.23 3.44 -8.89
C GLU A 82 0.49 2.17 -8.05
N ILE A 83 -0.57 1.50 -7.62
CA ILE A 83 -0.50 0.29 -6.80
C ILE A 83 -0.48 -0.94 -7.70
N CYS A 84 0.67 -1.60 -7.75
CA CYS A 84 0.84 -2.84 -8.48
C CYS A 84 0.18 -4.00 -7.71
N PRO A 85 -0.71 -4.78 -8.36
CA PRO A 85 -1.30 -5.95 -7.73
C PRO A 85 -0.28 -7.07 -7.49
N TRP A 86 0.82 -7.09 -8.26
CA TRP A 86 1.84 -8.15 -8.27
C TRP A 86 3.06 -7.71 -7.45
N ALA A 87 3.72 -8.67 -6.81
CA ALA A 87 4.83 -8.42 -5.90
C ALA A 87 5.91 -9.50 -6.07
N LEU A 88 6.68 -9.73 -5.00
CA LEU A 88 7.79 -10.68 -4.99
C LEU A 88 7.38 -12.09 -5.42
N ARG A 89 6.20 -12.57 -5.00
CA ARG A 89 5.74 -13.93 -5.30
C ARG A 89 5.60 -14.15 -6.80
N GLU A 90 4.92 -13.23 -7.47
CA GLU A 90 4.71 -13.28 -8.91
C GLU A 90 6.06 -13.12 -9.65
N GLY A 91 6.94 -12.25 -9.16
CA GLY A 91 8.30 -12.10 -9.73
C GLY A 91 9.15 -13.37 -9.61
N VAL A 92 9.05 -14.13 -8.52
CA VAL A 92 9.74 -15.43 -8.37
C VAL A 92 9.19 -16.48 -9.32
N ILE A 93 7.86 -16.53 -9.49
CA ILE A 93 7.21 -17.45 -10.44
C ILE A 93 7.67 -17.16 -11.87
N LEU A 94 7.57 -15.90 -12.31
CA LEU A 94 7.99 -15.48 -13.64
C LEU A 94 9.46 -15.82 -13.88
N ARG A 95 10.34 -15.47 -12.93
CA ARG A 95 11.76 -15.83 -13.01
C ARG A 95 11.96 -17.32 -13.19
N ARG A 96 11.24 -18.18 -12.45
CA ARG A 96 11.39 -19.64 -12.60
C ARG A 96 10.96 -20.11 -13.99
N LEU A 97 9.86 -19.58 -14.53
CA LEU A 97 9.38 -19.91 -15.87
C LEU A 97 10.36 -19.48 -16.96
N ASP A 98 10.97 -18.31 -16.84
CA ASP A 98 11.99 -17.82 -17.80
C ASP A 98 13.18 -18.78 -17.91
N HIS A 99 13.57 -19.43 -16.80
CA HIS A 99 14.68 -20.40 -16.78
C HIS A 99 14.26 -21.81 -17.24
N MET A 100 12.96 -22.08 -17.41
CA MET A 100 12.47 -23.36 -17.96
C MET A 100 12.32 -23.31 -19.48
N GLY A 101 12.23 -22.11 -20.06
CA GLY A 101 12.21 -21.88 -21.51
C GLY A 101 13.60 -21.74 -22.14
N GLN A 102 14.67 -21.83 -21.34
CA GLN A 102 16.07 -21.97 -21.79
C GLN A 102 16.49 -23.44 -21.70
#